data_AF-A0A067MPU7-F1
#
_entry.id   AF-A0A067MPU7-F1
#
_cell.length_a   1.000
_cell.length_b   1.000
_cell.length_c   1.000
_cell.angle_alpha   90.00
_cell.angle_beta   90.00
_cell.angle_gamma   90.00
#
_symmetry.space_group_name_H-M   'P 1'
#
loop_
_entity.id
_entity.type
_entity.pdbx_description
1 polymer ?
#
loop_
_entity_poly.entity_id
_entity_poly.type
_entity_poly.pdbx_seq_one_letter_code
_entity_poly.pdbx_strand_id
1 'polypeptide(L)'
;MVHVVNGWYINRSRRYQNFPSKQPKRSAMLSAIIIYALCFTFVLEAGASRSPHRREKQAARRKEHSSAPRPRTTLPEIDHTKRAEPISFANDATKAFYVNGKNIPTVPFDVGDSWAGLLPVGPSANETRKLYFWYFPTAKDVGKDDFIIWLNGGPGCSSLEGFLQENGPISFQYGQYHASQNPYSWTNVSNMLWVDQPVGTGFSQGTPDAKNEVDVANHFIGFLEQCASPGFIGYFTKSHIIRSKSSRSSLN
;
A
#
# COMPACT_ATOMS: atom_id res chain seq x y z
N MET A 1 16.30 -0.82 0.28
CA MET A 1 15.39 -1.37 1.30
C MET A 1 14.01 -0.82 1.02
N VAL A 2 13.04 -1.67 0.68
CA VAL A 2 11.66 -1.27 0.40
C VAL A 2 10.90 -1.31 1.72
N HIS A 3 10.43 -0.16 2.19
CA HIS A 3 9.61 -0.10 3.40
C HIS A 3 8.14 -0.23 3.01
N VAL A 4 7.54 -1.39 3.27
CA VAL A 4 6.09 -1.55 3.15
C VAL A 4 5.44 -1.00 4.42
N VAL A 5 4.56 -0.01 4.31
CA VAL A 5 3.78 0.46 5.46
C VAL A 5 2.29 0.45 5.12
N ASN A 6 1.51 -0.29 5.88
CA ASN A 6 0.06 -0.36 5.72
C ASN A 6 -0.57 0.99 6.12
N GLY A 7 -1.29 1.62 5.19
CA GLY A 7 -2.10 2.80 5.44
C GLY A 7 -3.53 2.39 5.79
N TRP A 8 -4.04 2.90 6.91
CA TRP A 8 -5.45 2.92 7.32
C TRP A 8 -6.20 1.56 7.35
N TYR A 9 -6.19 0.93 8.52
CA TYR A 9 -7.13 -0.13 8.87
C TYR A 9 -8.52 0.49 9.14
N ILE A 10 -9.38 0.57 8.12
CA ILE A 10 -10.77 0.99 8.32
C ILE A 10 -11.57 -0.21 8.83
N ASN A 11 -11.74 -0.30 10.15
CA ASN A 11 -12.69 -1.23 10.77
C ASN A 11 -14.12 -0.72 10.50
N ARG A 12 -14.71 -1.09 9.37
CA ARG A 12 -16.08 -0.69 9.02
C ARG A 12 -17.10 -1.63 9.72
N SER A 13 -17.22 -1.53 11.04
CA SER A 13 -18.31 -2.17 11.79
C SER A 13 -19.53 -1.24 11.91
N ARG A 14 -20.17 -0.93 10.78
CA ARG A 14 -21.59 -0.51 10.78
C ARG A 14 -22.40 -1.59 10.10
N ARG A 15 -22.99 -2.46 10.93
CA ARG A 15 -24.04 -3.40 10.53
C ARG A 15 -25.20 -2.60 9.94
N TYR A 16 -25.49 -2.84 8.66
CA TYR A 16 -26.88 -2.76 8.19
C TYR A 16 -27.67 -3.81 8.97
N GLN A 17 -28.54 -3.38 9.88
CA GLN A 17 -29.54 -4.25 10.48
C GLN A 17 -30.78 -4.22 9.60
N ASN A 18 -31.00 -5.30 8.84
CA ASN A 18 -32.35 -5.70 8.47
C ASN A 18 -33.08 -6.13 9.76
N PHE A 19 -34.18 -5.47 10.08
CA PHE A 19 -35.08 -5.85 11.16
C PHE A 19 -35.93 -7.06 10.74
N PRO A 20 -35.89 -8.16 11.51
CA PRO A 20 -37.09 -8.89 11.83
C PRO A 20 -37.38 -8.77 13.33
N SER A 21 -38.61 -8.38 13.64
CA SER A 21 -39.14 -8.21 14.98
C SER A 21 -39.17 -9.53 15.75
N LYS A 22 -38.39 -9.63 16.84
CA LYS A 22 -38.73 -10.41 18.05
C LYS A 22 -37.75 -10.07 19.19
N GLN A 23 -38.26 -9.39 20.22
CA GLN A 23 -37.54 -9.07 21.45
C GLN A 23 -37.25 -10.34 22.27
N PRO A 24 -35.99 -10.65 22.66
CA PRO A 24 -35.70 -11.75 23.57
C PRO A 24 -35.97 -11.35 25.03
N LYS A 25 -36.61 -12.25 25.78
CA LYS A 25 -37.02 -12.06 27.18
C LYS A 25 -35.80 -11.94 28.11
N ARG A 26 -35.92 -11.04 29.10
CA ARG A 26 -34.91 -10.65 30.13
C ARG A 26 -34.15 -11.80 30.82
N SER A 27 -34.67 -13.03 30.79
CA SER A 27 -34.03 -14.22 31.39
C SER A 27 -32.77 -14.69 30.64
N ALA A 28 -32.66 -14.47 29.32
CA ALA A 28 -31.52 -14.94 28.53
C ALA A 28 -30.26 -14.05 28.65
N MET A 29 -30.38 -12.81 29.14
CA MET A 29 -29.22 -11.93 29.35
C MET A 29 -28.48 -12.24 30.65
N LEU A 30 -29.18 -12.70 31.69
CA LEU A 30 -28.56 -13.01 32.99
C LEU A 30 -27.71 -14.29 32.93
N SER A 31 -28.12 -15.29 32.15
CA SER A 31 -27.34 -16.52 31.93
C SER A 31 -26.07 -16.29 31.12
N ALA A 32 -26.08 -15.37 30.15
CA ALA A 32 -24.88 -15.02 29.37
C ALA A 32 -23.81 -14.30 30.23
N ILE A 33 -24.22 -13.47 31.19
CA ILE A 33 -23.30 -12.74 32.08
C ILE A 33 -22.60 -13.69 33.06
N ILE A 34 -23.31 -14.69 33.59
CA ILE A 34 -22.74 -15.68 34.51
C ILE A 34 -21.73 -16.59 33.80
N ILE A 35 -22.01 -16.99 32.55
CA ILE A 35 -21.07 -17.80 31.74
C ILE A 35 -19.81 -16.98 31.43
N TYR A 36 -19.95 -15.68 31.12
CA TYR A 36 -18.79 -14.81 30.88
C TYR A 36 -17.94 -14.61 32.15
N ALA A 37 -18.57 -14.47 33.31
CA ALA A 37 -17.87 -14.33 34.59
C ALA A 37 -17.10 -15.61 34.99
N LEU A 38 -17.68 -16.80 34.76
CA LEU A 38 -17.03 -18.08 35.06
C LEU A 38 -15.89 -18.42 34.08
N CYS A 39 -15.98 -17.98 32.82
CA CYS A 39 -14.87 -18.11 31.87
C CYS A 39 -13.71 -17.16 32.19
N PHE A 40 -13.98 -15.96 32.75
CA PHE A 40 -12.93 -15.00 33.08
C PHE A 40 -12.12 -15.40 34.33
N THR A 41 -12.73 -16.10 35.29
CA THR A 41 -12.01 -16.61 36.48
C THR A 41 -11.12 -17.81 36.15
N PHE A 42 -11.53 -18.70 35.22
CA PHE A 42 -10.70 -19.84 34.81
C PHE A 42 -9.44 -19.42 34.01
N VAL A 43 -9.50 -18.30 33.27
CA VAL A 43 -8.34 -17.75 32.54
C VAL A 43 -7.35 -17.05 33.48
N LEU A 44 -7.80 -16.54 34.63
CA LEU A 44 -6.93 -15.93 35.63
C LEU A 44 -6.13 -16.97 36.42
N GLU A 45 -6.64 -18.19 36.61
CA GLU A 45 -5.96 -19.22 37.40
C GLU A 45 -5.07 -20.15 36.56
N ALA A 46 -5.31 -20.28 35.25
CA ALA A 46 -4.43 -21.02 34.33
C ALA A 46 -3.17 -20.25 33.88
N GLY A 47 -3.01 -18.98 34.31
CA GLY A 47 -1.91 -18.10 33.88
C GLY A 47 -0.59 -18.25 34.63
N ALA A 48 -0.53 -19.03 35.72
CA ALA A 48 0.61 -19.04 36.64
C ALA A 48 1.23 -20.44 36.85
N SER A 49 1.60 -21.14 35.78
CA SER A 49 2.64 -22.17 35.86
C SER A 49 3.49 -22.19 34.60
N ARG A 50 4.53 -21.34 34.57
CA ARG A 50 5.65 -21.47 33.64
C ARG A 50 6.84 -21.98 34.43
N SER A 51 7.24 -23.21 34.15
CA SER A 51 8.30 -23.93 34.88
C SER A 51 9.59 -23.10 35.01
N PRO A 52 10.28 -23.15 36.17
CA PRO A 52 11.49 -22.35 36.45
C PRO A 52 12.56 -22.51 35.36
N HIS A 53 12.65 -23.70 34.79
CA HIS A 53 13.67 -24.06 33.81
C HIS A 53 13.52 -23.33 32.45
N ARG A 54 12.31 -22.86 32.11
CA ARG A 54 12.08 -22.08 30.88
C ARG A 54 12.55 -20.62 31.03
N ARG A 55 12.47 -20.06 32.24
CA ARG A 55 12.99 -18.71 32.56
C ARG A 55 14.51 -18.68 32.51
N GLU A 56 15.14 -19.72 33.03
CA GLU A 56 16.60 -19.87 33.02
C GLU A 56 17.15 -20.00 31.60
N LYS A 57 16.51 -20.83 30.75
CA LYS A 57 16.90 -20.94 29.32
C LYS A 57 16.73 -19.62 28.54
N GLN A 58 15.69 -18.82 28.84
CA GLN A 58 15.52 -17.50 28.22
C GLN A 58 16.50 -16.45 28.75
N ALA A 59 16.83 -16.48 30.04
CA ALA A 59 17.83 -15.61 30.64
C ALA A 59 19.25 -15.94 30.16
N ALA A 60 19.58 -17.23 30.01
CA ALA A 60 20.83 -17.70 29.43
C ALA A 60 20.97 -17.28 27.96
N ARG A 61 19.93 -17.46 27.14
CA ARG A 61 19.92 -16.97 25.74
C ARG A 61 20.08 -15.45 25.64
N ARG A 62 19.49 -14.68 26.56
CA ARG A 62 19.67 -13.22 26.59
C ARG A 62 21.09 -12.80 26.97
N LYS A 63 21.74 -13.52 27.89
CA LYS A 63 23.14 -13.27 28.26
C LYS A 63 24.10 -13.65 27.12
N GLU A 64 23.86 -14.78 26.46
CA GLU A 64 24.66 -15.27 25.33
C GLU A 64 24.55 -14.35 24.10
N HIS A 65 23.36 -13.77 23.84
CA HIS A 65 23.16 -12.79 22.77
C HIS A 65 23.68 -11.38 23.11
N SER A 66 24.06 -11.13 24.37
CA SER A 66 24.56 -9.85 24.87
C SER A 66 26.09 -9.80 24.98
N SER A 67 26.78 -10.94 24.93
CA SER A 67 28.23 -11.02 25.21
C SER A 67 29.13 -11.11 23.98
N ALA A 68 28.57 -11.08 22.76
CA ALA A 68 29.37 -11.00 21.53
C ALA A 68 29.33 -9.57 20.97
N PRO A 69 30.47 -8.86 20.89
CA PRO A 69 30.54 -7.64 20.10
C PRO A 69 30.22 -8.02 18.65
N ARG A 70 29.09 -7.57 18.13
CA ARG A 70 28.84 -7.66 16.68
C ARG A 70 29.95 -6.86 16.01
N PRO A 71 30.65 -7.40 14.99
CA PRO A 71 31.50 -6.57 14.16
C PRO A 71 30.63 -5.42 13.67
N ARG A 72 31.01 -4.19 14.02
CA ARG A 72 30.36 -3.00 13.47
C ARG A 72 30.77 -2.97 12.01
N THR A 73 30.02 -3.66 11.16
CA THR A 73 30.04 -3.37 9.73
C THR A 73 29.60 -1.92 9.66
N THR A 74 30.54 -1.02 9.38
CA THR A 74 30.22 0.35 9.03
C THR A 74 29.26 0.24 7.87
N LEU A 75 28.00 0.63 8.08
CA LEU A 75 27.12 0.94 6.96
C LEU A 75 27.91 1.90 6.08
N PRO A 76 27.97 1.68 4.75
CA PRO A 76 28.66 2.62 3.88
C PRO A 76 28.13 4.01 4.20
N GLU A 77 29.05 4.91 4.55
CA GLU A 77 28.74 6.31 4.78
C GLU A 77 28.12 6.83 3.49
N ILE A 78 26.83 7.14 3.54
CA ILE A 78 26.15 7.73 2.39
C ILE A 78 26.73 9.12 2.29
N ASP A 79 27.60 9.31 1.30
CA ASP A 79 28.15 10.61 0.94
C ASP A 79 26.99 11.56 0.58
N HIS A 80 26.54 12.33 1.57
CA HIS A 80 25.49 13.33 1.42
C HIS A 80 25.91 14.49 0.49
N THR A 81 27.18 14.56 0.07
CA THR A 81 27.68 15.60 -0.84
C THR A 81 27.44 15.28 -2.31
N LYS A 82 27.22 14.01 -2.67
CA LYS A 82 26.70 13.63 -4.00
C LYS A 82 25.17 13.62 -3.99
N ARG A 83 24.58 14.81 -4.13
CA ARG A 83 23.14 14.94 -4.41
C ARG A 83 22.88 14.24 -5.74
N ALA A 84 22.31 13.04 -5.72
CA ALA A 84 21.82 12.43 -6.95
C ALA A 84 20.78 13.36 -7.58
N GLU A 85 20.78 13.41 -8.91
CA GLU A 85 19.83 14.22 -9.67
C GLU A 85 18.39 13.97 -9.21
N PRO A 86 17.49 14.99 -9.27
CA PRO A 86 16.08 14.81 -9.00
C PRO A 86 15.51 13.64 -9.82
N ILE A 87 14.58 12.87 -9.24
CA ILE A 87 13.88 11.81 -9.97
C ILE A 87 13.13 12.47 -11.14
N SER A 88 13.54 12.17 -12.37
CA SER A 88 12.88 12.67 -13.59
C SER A 88 12.35 11.50 -14.40
N PHE A 89 11.04 11.49 -14.59
CA PHE A 89 10.39 10.60 -15.55
C PHE A 89 10.49 11.11 -16.98
N ALA A 90 10.77 12.39 -17.21
CA ALA A 90 10.71 12.99 -18.54
C ALA A 90 11.89 12.53 -19.41
N ASN A 91 11.64 11.60 -20.33
CA ASN A 91 12.60 11.14 -21.34
C ASN A 91 11.86 10.62 -22.59
N ASP A 92 12.59 10.25 -23.63
CA ASP A 92 11.99 9.81 -24.90
C ASP A 92 11.08 8.58 -24.76
N ALA A 93 11.41 7.65 -23.87
CA ALA A 93 10.66 6.42 -23.68
C ALA A 93 9.40 6.61 -22.80
N THR A 94 9.33 7.66 -21.99
CA THR A 94 8.11 8.00 -21.23
C THR A 94 7.20 8.99 -21.95
N LYS A 95 7.62 9.58 -23.07
CA LYS A 95 6.84 10.55 -23.84
C LYS A 95 5.46 10.03 -24.24
N ALA A 96 5.36 8.74 -24.55
CA ALA A 96 4.09 8.08 -24.89
C ALA A 96 3.08 8.03 -23.73
N PHE A 97 3.56 8.21 -22.49
CA PHE A 97 2.75 8.15 -21.27
C PHE A 97 2.46 9.55 -20.72
N TYR A 98 3.01 10.61 -21.30
CA TYR A 98 2.85 11.97 -20.79
C TYR A 98 1.38 12.42 -20.81
N VAL A 99 0.95 13.01 -19.70
CA VAL A 99 -0.37 13.59 -19.49
C VAL A 99 -0.21 15.05 -19.11
N ASN A 100 -0.78 15.94 -19.92
CA ASN A 100 -0.84 17.37 -19.63
C ASN A 100 -1.96 17.65 -18.60
N GLY A 101 -1.55 18.04 -17.38
CA GLY A 101 -2.47 18.31 -16.27
C GLY A 101 -3.51 19.39 -16.53
N LYS A 102 -3.26 20.33 -17.45
CA LYS A 102 -4.21 21.39 -17.83
C LYS A 102 -5.38 20.89 -18.67
N ASN A 103 -5.21 19.74 -19.32
CA ASN A 103 -6.14 19.23 -20.32
C ASN A 103 -6.90 17.97 -19.85
N ILE A 104 -6.91 17.70 -18.54
CA ILE A 104 -7.69 16.59 -18.00
C ILE A 104 -9.17 16.96 -18.06
N PRO A 105 -10.02 16.16 -18.74
CA PRO A 105 -11.44 16.45 -18.84
C PRO A 105 -12.08 16.60 -17.47
N THR A 106 -12.98 17.58 -17.32
CA THR A 106 -13.74 17.88 -16.08
C THR A 106 -12.93 18.37 -14.88
N VAL A 107 -11.61 18.58 -15.05
CA VAL A 107 -10.73 19.14 -14.01
C VAL A 107 -10.41 20.59 -14.39
N PRO A 108 -11.00 21.59 -13.71
CA PRO A 108 -10.92 23.00 -14.13
C PRO A 108 -9.63 23.70 -13.67
N PHE A 109 -8.62 22.96 -13.25
CA PHE A 109 -7.37 23.47 -12.72
C PHE A 109 -6.19 22.64 -13.23
N ASP A 110 -5.01 23.25 -13.25
CA ASP A 110 -3.78 22.55 -13.56
C ASP A 110 -3.37 21.65 -12.38
N VAL A 111 -3.18 20.36 -12.66
CA VAL A 111 -2.68 19.37 -11.67
C VAL A 111 -1.19 19.10 -11.81
N GLY A 112 -0.53 19.72 -12.79
CA GLY A 112 0.85 19.49 -13.15
C GLY A 112 1.04 18.32 -14.12
N ASP A 113 2.26 18.22 -14.62
CA ASP A 113 2.67 17.16 -15.53
C ASP A 113 2.65 15.79 -14.83
N SER A 114 2.16 14.78 -15.53
CA SER A 114 2.07 13.41 -15.02
C SER A 114 2.29 12.39 -16.13
N TRP A 115 2.41 11.12 -15.75
CA TRP A 115 2.59 10.01 -16.69
C TRP A 115 1.63 8.89 -16.36
N ALA A 116 0.85 8.43 -17.33
CA ALA A 116 -0.11 7.36 -17.14
C ALA A 116 -0.14 6.41 -18.34
N GLY A 117 -0.41 5.14 -18.07
CA GLY A 117 -0.65 4.16 -19.12
C GLY A 117 -0.41 2.73 -18.66
N LEU A 118 -0.13 1.86 -19.62
CA LEU A 118 -0.05 0.42 -19.41
C LEU A 118 1.37 -0.08 -19.59
N LEU A 119 1.87 -0.85 -18.62
CA LEU A 119 3.15 -1.56 -18.72
C LEU A 119 2.94 -3.07 -18.58
N PRO A 120 3.70 -3.88 -19.32
CA PRO A 120 3.59 -5.33 -19.23
C PRO A 120 4.08 -5.85 -17.88
N VAL A 121 3.56 -6.99 -17.47
CA VAL A 121 3.99 -7.70 -16.24
C VAL A 121 5.16 -8.65 -16.47
N GLY A 122 5.79 -8.59 -17.64
CA GLY A 122 6.90 -9.45 -18.04
C GLY A 122 7.56 -8.99 -19.34
N PRO A 123 8.75 -9.52 -19.67
CA PRO A 123 9.55 -9.05 -20.80
C PRO A 123 9.13 -9.65 -22.15
N SER A 124 8.18 -10.59 -22.17
CA SER A 124 7.76 -11.25 -23.40
C SER A 124 7.12 -10.27 -24.37
N ALA A 125 7.54 -10.29 -25.64
CA ALA A 125 6.93 -9.47 -26.69
C ALA A 125 5.43 -9.78 -26.91
N ASN A 126 5.01 -11.00 -26.55
CA ASN A 126 3.61 -11.44 -26.60
C ASN A 126 2.90 -11.32 -25.23
N GLU A 127 3.49 -10.60 -24.26
CA GLU A 127 2.83 -10.33 -22.98
C GLU A 127 1.58 -9.48 -23.19
N THR A 128 0.43 -10.08 -22.89
CA THR A 128 -0.88 -9.41 -23.02
C THR A 128 -1.33 -8.81 -21.70
N ARG A 129 -0.76 -9.24 -20.58
CA ARG A 129 -1.10 -8.78 -19.24
C ARG A 129 -0.32 -7.51 -18.93
N LYS A 130 -1.05 -6.44 -18.63
CA LYS A 130 -0.50 -5.11 -18.39
C LYS A 130 -1.15 -4.49 -17.18
N LEU A 131 -0.36 -3.85 -16.32
CA LEU A 131 -0.89 -3.05 -15.22
C LEU A 131 -0.96 -1.59 -15.65
N TYR A 132 -2.07 -0.96 -15.30
CA TYR A 132 -2.23 0.48 -15.43
C TYR A 132 -1.55 1.19 -14.27
N PHE A 133 -0.86 2.27 -14.58
CA PHE A 133 -0.26 3.15 -13.57
C PHE A 133 -0.59 4.61 -13.88
N TRP A 134 -0.53 5.43 -12.84
CA TRP A 134 -0.46 6.88 -12.97
C TRP A 134 0.59 7.42 -11.99
N TYR A 135 1.59 8.10 -12.53
CA TYR A 135 2.71 8.69 -11.82
C TYR A 135 2.58 10.22 -11.79
N PHE A 136 2.81 10.80 -10.62
CA PHE A 136 2.97 12.24 -10.42
C PHE A 136 4.31 12.53 -9.73
N PRO A 137 5.15 13.40 -10.31
CA PRO A 137 6.34 13.89 -9.64
C PRO A 137 5.96 14.77 -8.45
N THR A 138 6.87 14.91 -7.49
CA THR A 138 6.66 15.93 -6.45
C THR A 138 6.78 17.33 -7.03
N ALA A 139 5.88 18.22 -6.62
CA ALA A 139 5.94 19.63 -6.99
C ALA A 139 6.93 20.44 -6.14
N LYS A 140 7.47 19.84 -5.05
CA LYS A 140 8.33 20.51 -4.08
C LYS A 140 9.70 19.86 -3.98
N ASP A 141 10.71 20.67 -3.68
CA ASP A 141 12.06 20.17 -3.39
C ASP A 141 12.11 19.21 -2.19
N VAL A 142 11.20 19.42 -1.23
CA VAL A 142 11.00 18.51 -0.10
C VAL A 142 10.42 17.19 -0.63
N GLY A 143 11.16 16.10 -0.44
CA GLY A 143 10.74 14.76 -0.88
C GLY A 143 11.00 14.45 -2.36
N LYS A 144 11.79 15.28 -3.07
CA LYS A 144 12.19 15.02 -4.47
C LYS A 144 12.92 13.69 -4.68
N ASP A 145 13.54 13.18 -3.62
CA ASP A 145 14.26 11.92 -3.60
C ASP A 145 13.40 10.76 -3.05
N ASP A 146 12.20 11.06 -2.54
CA ASP A 146 11.28 10.07 -2.00
C ASP A 146 10.34 9.58 -3.08
N PHE A 147 10.12 8.27 -3.12
CA PHE A 147 9.20 7.63 -4.06
C PHE A 147 8.25 6.69 -3.32
N ILE A 148 6.96 6.90 -3.51
CA ILE A 148 5.89 6.13 -2.91
C ILE A 148 5.08 5.42 -4.00
N ILE A 149 4.95 4.11 -3.85
CA ILE A 149 3.98 3.33 -4.63
C ILE A 149 2.74 3.10 -3.77
N TRP A 150 1.57 3.46 -4.29
CA TRP A 150 0.29 3.30 -3.63
C TRP A 150 -0.54 2.20 -4.28
N LEU A 151 -0.99 1.25 -3.44
CA LEU A 151 -1.81 0.11 -3.86
C LEU A 151 -3.10 0.03 -3.02
N ASN A 152 -4.27 0.23 -3.65
CA ASN A 152 -5.54 -0.21 -3.07
C ASN A 152 -5.65 -1.74 -3.14
N GLY A 153 -6.48 -2.30 -2.27
CA GLY A 153 -6.65 -3.74 -2.05
C GLY A 153 -8.10 -4.17 -2.25
N GLY A 154 -8.59 -5.17 -1.52
CA GLY A 154 -9.94 -5.71 -1.73
C GLY A 154 -10.00 -7.22 -1.60
N PRO A 155 -9.44 -7.99 -2.54
CA PRO A 155 -8.66 -7.65 -3.75
C PRO A 155 -9.48 -7.09 -4.91
N GLY A 156 -8.82 -6.41 -5.87
CA GLY A 156 -9.44 -5.98 -7.13
C GLY A 156 -9.96 -4.55 -7.18
N CYS A 157 -9.84 -3.75 -6.10
CA CYS A 157 -10.17 -2.33 -6.17
C CYS A 157 -9.05 -1.55 -6.87
N SER A 158 -9.45 -0.61 -7.72
CA SER A 158 -8.52 0.27 -8.42
C SER A 158 -7.80 1.21 -7.44
N SER A 159 -6.51 1.42 -7.66
CA SER A 159 -5.71 2.43 -6.95
C SER A 159 -6.08 3.85 -7.35
N LEU A 160 -6.90 4.03 -8.40
CA LEU A 160 -7.50 5.32 -8.70
C LEU A 160 -8.55 5.74 -7.67
N GLU A 161 -9.05 4.84 -6.83
CA GLU A 161 -9.76 5.22 -5.60
C GLU A 161 -8.84 6.05 -4.70
N GLY A 162 -7.61 5.57 -4.46
CA GLY A 162 -6.60 6.31 -3.71
C GLY A 162 -6.28 7.67 -4.34
N PHE A 163 -6.12 7.68 -5.67
CA PHE A 163 -5.85 8.90 -6.44
C PHE A 163 -6.98 9.93 -6.32
N LEU A 164 -8.23 9.55 -6.55
CA LEU A 164 -9.37 10.48 -6.64
C LEU A 164 -10.05 10.77 -5.29
N GLN A 165 -9.91 9.90 -4.29
CA GLN A 165 -10.69 9.97 -3.05
C GLN A 165 -9.84 9.98 -1.78
N GLU A 166 -8.53 9.75 -1.87
CA GLU A 166 -7.67 9.67 -0.68
C GLU A 166 -6.54 10.70 -0.74
N ASN A 167 -5.50 10.45 -1.53
CA ASN A 167 -4.21 11.13 -1.41
C ASN A 167 -3.63 11.68 -2.71
N GLY A 168 -4.36 11.61 -3.82
CA GLY A 168 -3.95 12.23 -5.07
C GLY A 168 -4.22 13.75 -5.11
N PRO A 169 -3.72 14.43 -6.15
CA PRO A 169 -3.86 15.87 -6.34
C PRO A 169 -5.28 16.32 -6.74
N ILE A 170 -6.09 15.38 -7.23
CA ILE A 170 -7.49 15.60 -7.63
C ILE A 170 -8.39 14.92 -6.62
N SER A 171 -9.40 15.64 -6.13
CA SER A 171 -10.40 15.13 -5.21
C SER A 171 -11.79 15.13 -5.86
N PHE A 172 -12.39 13.95 -5.90
CA PHE A 172 -13.78 13.67 -6.27
C PHE A 172 -14.44 12.87 -5.14
N GLN A 173 -14.69 13.53 -4.01
CA GLN A 173 -15.35 12.93 -2.85
C GLN A 173 -16.82 12.62 -3.13
N TYR A 174 -17.40 11.71 -2.33
CA TYR A 174 -18.84 11.43 -2.38
C TYR A 174 -19.67 12.70 -2.25
N GLY A 175 -20.57 12.92 -3.21
CA GLY A 175 -21.44 14.09 -3.27
C GLY A 175 -20.83 15.32 -3.93
N GLN A 176 -19.57 15.28 -4.40
CA GLN A 176 -19.01 16.33 -5.23
C GLN A 176 -19.43 16.16 -6.69
N TYR A 177 -19.90 17.25 -7.30
CA TYR A 177 -20.26 17.28 -8.72
C TYR A 177 -19.07 17.67 -9.62
N HIS A 178 -18.08 18.36 -9.06
CA HIS A 178 -16.90 18.83 -9.77
C HIS A 178 -15.62 18.38 -9.06
N ALA A 179 -14.54 18.21 -9.84
CA ALA A 179 -13.21 18.00 -9.30
C ALA A 179 -12.80 19.18 -8.42
N SER A 180 -12.06 18.90 -7.35
CA SER A 180 -11.43 19.92 -6.50
C SER A 180 -9.95 19.58 -6.28
N GLN A 181 -9.12 20.61 -6.09
CA GLN A 181 -7.72 20.38 -5.73
C GLN A 181 -7.65 19.79 -4.32
N ASN A 182 -6.79 18.79 -4.11
CA ASN A 182 -6.51 18.26 -2.79
C ASN A 182 -5.33 19.02 -2.16
N PRO A 183 -5.54 19.92 -1.18
CA PRO A 183 -4.46 20.65 -0.53
C PRO A 183 -3.52 19.73 0.27
N TYR A 184 -3.97 18.51 0.61
CA TYR A 184 -3.21 17.52 1.37
C TYR A 184 -2.69 16.37 0.47
N SER A 185 -2.61 16.60 -0.85
CA SER A 185 -2.05 15.63 -1.79
C SER A 185 -0.66 15.16 -1.35
N TRP A 186 -0.40 13.87 -1.48
CA TRP A 186 0.91 13.30 -1.18
C TRP A 186 1.97 13.65 -2.24
N THR A 187 1.53 14.10 -3.42
CA THR A 187 2.42 14.68 -4.45
C THR A 187 3.10 15.98 -3.98
N ASN A 188 2.69 16.53 -2.84
CA ASN A 188 3.38 17.68 -2.24
C ASN A 188 4.68 17.32 -1.52
N VAL A 189 4.90 16.05 -1.19
CA VAL A 189 6.01 15.60 -0.32
C VAL A 189 6.71 14.34 -0.82
N SER A 190 6.30 13.79 -1.96
CA SER A 190 6.91 12.61 -2.55
C SER A 190 6.50 12.44 -4.01
N ASN A 191 7.31 11.73 -4.77
CA ASN A 191 6.96 11.20 -6.07
C ASN A 191 5.97 10.04 -5.88
N MET A 192 4.79 10.11 -6.49
CA MET A 192 3.69 9.17 -6.22
C MET A 192 3.39 8.32 -7.46
N LEU A 193 3.27 7.00 -7.27
CA LEU A 193 2.84 6.05 -8.30
C LEU A 193 1.63 5.25 -7.81
N TRP A 194 0.47 5.45 -8.42
CA TRP A 194 -0.70 4.59 -8.20
C TRP A 194 -0.70 3.49 -9.25
N VAL A 195 -0.94 2.25 -8.83
CA VAL A 195 -0.94 1.08 -9.74
C VAL A 195 -2.19 0.25 -9.54
N ASP A 196 -2.93 0.01 -10.62
CA ASP A 196 -4.07 -0.90 -10.62
C ASP A 196 -3.57 -2.35 -10.69
N GLN A 197 -3.78 -3.10 -9.62
CA GLN A 197 -3.38 -4.50 -9.51
C GLN A 197 -4.46 -5.31 -8.79
N PRO A 198 -4.57 -6.63 -9.04
CA PRO A 198 -3.87 -7.42 -10.07
C PRO A 198 -4.35 -7.13 -11.51
N VAL A 199 -3.89 -7.93 -12.48
CA VAL A 199 -4.38 -7.91 -13.87
C VAL A 199 -5.91 -8.01 -13.89
N GLY A 200 -6.57 -7.10 -14.62
CA GLY A 200 -8.03 -6.99 -14.67
C GLY A 200 -8.64 -5.99 -13.69
N THR A 201 -7.87 -5.43 -12.75
CA THR A 201 -8.31 -4.33 -11.88
C THR A 201 -8.34 -3.01 -12.64
N GLY A 202 -9.43 -2.24 -12.53
CA GLY A 202 -9.51 -0.87 -13.04
C GLY A 202 -9.21 -0.79 -14.54
N PHE A 203 -8.15 -0.07 -14.92
CA PHE A 203 -7.71 0.04 -16.32
C PHE A 203 -6.68 -1.01 -16.74
N SER A 204 -6.22 -1.88 -15.84
CA SER A 204 -5.28 -2.96 -16.15
C SER A 204 -5.89 -3.99 -17.11
N GLN A 205 -5.09 -4.49 -18.05
CA GLN A 205 -5.55 -5.30 -19.19
C GLN A 205 -4.92 -6.70 -19.20
N GLY A 206 -5.56 -7.62 -19.91
CA GLY A 206 -5.14 -9.01 -20.08
C GLY A 206 -6.13 -9.99 -19.49
N THR A 207 -5.83 -11.29 -19.60
CA THR A 207 -6.62 -12.35 -18.95
C THR A 207 -6.14 -12.50 -17.51
N PRO A 208 -6.99 -12.29 -16.49
CA PRO A 208 -6.61 -12.52 -15.10
C PRO A 208 -6.34 -14.01 -14.86
N ASP A 209 -5.12 -14.33 -14.46
CA ASP A 209 -4.64 -15.69 -14.25
C ASP A 209 -3.99 -15.93 -12.87
N ALA A 210 -3.84 -14.87 -12.06
CA ALA A 210 -3.34 -14.96 -10.70
C ALA A 210 -4.34 -15.69 -9.78
N LYS A 211 -3.89 -16.75 -9.10
CA LYS A 211 -4.73 -17.58 -8.23
C LYS A 211 -4.46 -17.35 -6.74
N ASN A 212 -3.33 -16.73 -6.43
CA ASN A 212 -2.87 -16.46 -5.08
C ASN A 212 -1.97 -15.21 -5.06
N GLU A 213 -1.58 -14.82 -3.85
CA GLU A 213 -0.78 -13.62 -3.58
C GLU A 213 0.63 -13.69 -4.16
N VAL A 214 1.18 -14.90 -4.37
CA VAL A 214 2.48 -15.09 -5.00
C VAL A 214 2.39 -14.77 -6.49
N ASP A 215 1.33 -15.21 -7.17
CA ASP A 215 1.11 -14.86 -8.58
C ASP A 215 0.93 -13.34 -8.76
N VAL A 216 0.15 -12.71 -7.87
CA VAL A 216 -0.03 -11.26 -7.86
C VAL A 216 1.31 -10.55 -7.65
N ALA A 217 2.12 -11.01 -6.68
CA ALA A 217 3.43 -10.44 -6.42
C ALA A 217 4.38 -10.60 -7.62
N ASN A 218 4.36 -11.75 -8.29
CA ASN A 218 5.19 -11.99 -9.48
C ASN A 218 4.82 -11.04 -10.63
N HIS A 219 3.52 -10.83 -10.89
CA HIS A 219 3.09 -9.86 -11.90
C HIS A 219 3.52 -8.43 -11.54
N PHE A 220 3.41 -8.08 -10.26
CA PHE A 220 3.82 -6.76 -9.79
C PHE A 220 5.33 -6.57 -9.87
N ILE A 221 6.14 -7.58 -9.54
CA ILE A 221 7.59 -7.55 -9.72
C ILE A 221 7.95 -7.36 -11.18
N GLY A 222 7.35 -8.12 -12.10
CA GLY A 222 7.61 -7.95 -13.53
C GLY A 222 7.21 -6.57 -14.03
N PHE A 223 6.09 -6.01 -13.56
CA PHE A 223 5.74 -4.60 -13.79
C PHE A 223 6.81 -3.64 -13.27
N LEU A 224 7.35 -3.87 -12.07
CA LEU A 224 8.42 -3.04 -11.50
C LEU A 224 9.72 -3.15 -12.30
N GLU A 225 10.03 -4.31 -12.87
CA GLU A 225 11.19 -4.49 -13.76
C GLU A 225 11.01 -3.72 -15.07
N GLN A 226 9.81 -3.74 -15.66
CA GLN A 226 9.50 -2.90 -16.83
C GLN A 226 9.59 -1.42 -16.49
N CYS A 227 9.07 -1.05 -15.32
CA CYS A 227 9.22 0.27 -14.76
C CYS A 227 10.70 0.66 -14.65
N ALA A 228 11.54 -0.21 -14.10
CA ALA A 228 12.96 0.03 -13.85
C ALA A 228 13.84 -0.02 -15.09
N SER A 229 13.31 -0.48 -16.22
CA SER A 229 14.08 -0.69 -17.44
C SER A 229 14.74 0.62 -17.91
N PRO A 230 15.98 0.58 -18.45
CA PRO A 230 16.66 1.77 -18.96
C PRO A 230 15.81 2.41 -20.07
N GLY A 231 15.12 3.48 -19.73
CA GLY A 231 14.16 4.14 -20.61
C GLY A 231 12.85 4.53 -19.94
N PHE A 232 12.39 3.81 -18.91
CA PHE A 232 11.11 4.15 -18.29
C PHE A 232 11.30 4.91 -16.97
N ILE A 233 11.85 4.25 -15.95
CA ILE A 233 12.20 4.84 -14.65
C ILE A 233 13.61 4.35 -14.29
N GLY A 234 14.63 5.11 -14.69
CA GLY A 234 16.03 4.69 -14.51
C GLY A 234 16.55 4.61 -13.07
N TYR A 235 15.70 4.52 -12.04
CA TYR A 235 16.08 4.95 -10.69
C TYR A 235 15.43 4.20 -9.51
N PHE A 236 15.21 2.89 -9.59
CA PHE A 236 14.95 2.07 -8.38
C PHE A 236 16.21 1.87 -7.50
N THR A 237 17.10 2.86 -7.43
CA THR A 237 18.42 2.77 -6.76
C THR A 237 18.45 3.43 -5.37
N LYS A 238 17.40 4.17 -4.95
CA LYS A 238 17.29 4.81 -3.61
C LYS A 238 16.34 4.07 -2.67
N SER A 239 16.13 4.58 -1.46
CA SER A 239 15.15 4.07 -0.48
C SER A 239 13.72 4.31 -0.96
N HIS A 240 12.89 3.26 -1.03
CA HIS A 240 11.52 3.33 -1.54
C HIS A 240 10.53 2.92 -0.45
N ILE A 241 9.36 3.55 -0.42
CA ILE A 241 8.28 3.19 0.51
C ILE A 241 7.08 2.68 -0.30
N ILE A 242 6.73 1.41 -0.15
CA ILE A 242 5.47 0.89 -0.68
C ILE A 242 4.39 1.13 0.38
N ARG A 243 3.31 1.80 0.01
CA ARG A 243 2.13 2.01 0.85
C ARG A 243 0.98 1.23 0.26
N SER A 244 0.33 0.40 1.08
CA SER A 244 -0.82 -0.38 0.63
C SER A 244 -1.96 -0.26 1.63
N LYS A 245 -3.19 -0.31 1.10
CA LYS A 245 -4.43 -0.43 1.84
C LYS A 245 -5.12 -1.70 1.39
N SER A 246 -5.33 -2.67 2.28
CA SER A 246 -6.02 -3.93 1.96
C SER A 246 -7.17 -4.19 2.93
N SER A 247 -8.38 -4.41 2.41
CA SER A 247 -9.52 -4.92 3.19
C SER A 247 -9.58 -6.43 3.06
N ARG A 248 -9.76 -7.16 4.17
CA ARG A 248 -10.02 -8.60 4.15
C ARG A 248 -11.50 -8.84 4.42
N SER A 249 -12.24 -9.44 3.50
CA SER A 249 -13.55 -10.02 3.83
C SER A 249 -13.33 -11.38 4.49
N SER A 250 -13.75 -11.55 5.74
CA SER A 250 -13.84 -12.88 6.35
C SER A 250 -14.97 -13.64 5.65
N LEU A 251 -14.61 -14.55 4.75
CA LEU A 251 -15.54 -15.59 4.31
C LEU A 251 -15.65 -16.60 5.47
N ASN A 252 -16.84 -16.67 6.05
CA ASN A 252 -17.25 -17.75 6.97
C ASN A 252 -17.67 -18.97 6.15
#